data_AF-A0A379GH39-F1
#
_entry.id   AF-A0A379GH39-F1
#
_cell.length_a   1.000
_cell.length_b   1.000
_cell.length_c   1.000
_cell.angle_alpha   90.00
_cell.angle_beta   90.00
_cell.angle_gamma   90.00
#
_symmetry.space_group_name_H-M   'P 1'
#
loop_
_entity.id
_entity.type
_entity.pdbx_description
1 polymer ?
#
loop_
_entity_poly.entity_id
_entity_poly.type
_entity_poly.pdbx_seq_one_letter_code
_entity_poly.pdbx_strand_id
1 'polypeptide(L)'
;MARHVNFLRLLGGMTISSLPDMARPIMQHGLRSALKPLSKMLTDIGAMRIAKADLREMGIGLEYVLSSRSKVIADLSDPYSRRSYLERGLQWSSQKFGNFTLMNQYTDTMKMWSGLITQSKVLKAANTLDAGGSLSKREIKKLAHIGIDESMLKRIADQFKRHGEDLDGMLTGHSHLWDDRVVRETFQAAVLKDVRTTVITPGIGDTPLMMSSELGKIVMQFKTFFFATHNRALVSGIQSGDASFYYGALLQVALGSLVYVLKAKMAGRDINTEPANLVKEGLDWSGMMGWLGEPNNVLENLSGGTYGMSAMFGGPPASRYQSRNGIGALLGPTFDLGGDIKNITSGVLNGEFDDREVRSVRKLLPFQNLFYLSPLLNQVEEQMK
;
A
#
# COMPACT_ATOMS: atom_id res chain seq x y z
N MET A 1 9.77 5.69 21.02
CA MET A 1 8.39 5.63 21.57
C MET A 1 7.37 6.47 20.80
N ALA A 2 7.53 7.78 20.63
CA ALA A 2 6.53 8.65 19.96
C ALA A 2 6.09 8.15 18.58
N ARG A 3 7.02 7.66 17.75
CA ARG A 3 6.71 7.08 16.43
C ARG A 3 5.79 5.84 16.50
N HIS A 4 5.94 4.98 17.51
CA HIS A 4 5.04 3.85 17.76
C HIS A 4 3.65 4.31 18.16
N VAL A 5 3.56 5.31 19.05
CA VAL A 5 2.27 5.88 19.48
C VAL A 5 1.54 6.52 18.30
N ASN A 6 2.25 7.30 17.47
CA ASN A 6 1.69 7.86 16.25
C ASN A 6 1.17 6.78 15.29
N PHE A 7 1.90 5.67 15.15
CA PHE A 7 1.49 4.57 14.30
C PHE A 7 0.17 3.97 14.77
N LEU A 8 0.08 3.63 16.05
CA LEU A 8 -1.13 3.03 16.65
C LEU A 8 -2.33 3.98 16.66
N ARG A 9 -2.10 5.30 16.86
CA ARG A 9 -3.18 6.28 16.93
C ARG A 9 -3.67 6.71 15.55
N LEU A 10 -2.80 6.85 14.54
CA LEU A 10 -3.16 7.47 13.24
C LEU A 10 -3.45 6.46 12.13
N LEU A 11 -2.75 5.31 12.06
CA LEU A 11 -2.80 4.42 10.89
C LEU A 11 -3.86 3.32 10.96
N GLY A 12 -4.89 3.46 11.80
CA GLY A 12 -5.95 2.47 11.93
C GLY A 12 -6.75 2.20 10.64
N GLY A 13 -6.84 3.20 9.76
CA GLY A 13 -7.54 3.11 8.49
C GLY A 13 -6.64 2.93 7.27
N MET A 14 -5.40 2.46 7.44
CA MET A 14 -4.41 2.37 6.36
C MET A 14 -4.82 1.44 5.21
N THR A 15 -5.50 0.33 5.51
CA THR A 15 -5.93 -0.64 4.50
C THR A 15 -6.92 -0.05 3.51
N ILE A 16 -7.86 0.77 4.00
CA ILE A 16 -8.80 1.50 3.15
C ILE A 16 -8.02 2.48 2.26
N SER A 17 -7.05 3.20 2.83
CA SER A 17 -6.21 4.13 2.07
C SER A 17 -5.32 3.45 1.03
N SER A 18 -5.06 2.14 1.16
CA SER A 18 -4.27 1.36 0.20
C SER A 18 -5.08 0.70 -0.90
N LEU A 19 -6.43 0.80 -0.91
CA LEU A 19 -7.25 0.23 -1.99
C LEU A 19 -6.79 0.60 -3.42
N PRO A 20 -6.32 1.84 -3.70
CA PRO A 20 -5.81 2.19 -5.02
C PRO A 20 -4.63 1.33 -5.48
N ASP A 21 -3.86 0.73 -4.56
CA ASP A 21 -2.75 -0.19 -4.90
C ASP A 21 -3.23 -1.39 -5.74
N MET A 22 -4.53 -1.73 -5.73
CA MET A 22 -5.13 -2.77 -6.59
C MET A 22 -4.97 -2.51 -8.09
N ALA A 23 -4.75 -1.27 -8.49
CA ALA A 23 -4.49 -0.94 -9.88
C ALA A 23 -3.08 -1.37 -10.34
N ARG A 24 -2.12 -1.54 -9.42
CA ARG A 24 -0.71 -1.80 -9.75
C ARG A 24 -0.47 -3.07 -10.57
N PRO A 25 -1.07 -4.23 -10.23
CA PRO A 25 -0.91 -5.42 -11.06
C PRO A 25 -1.46 -5.22 -12.48
N ILE A 26 -2.53 -4.44 -12.64
CA ILE A 26 -3.09 -4.11 -13.95
C ILE A 26 -2.15 -3.19 -14.73
N MET A 27 -1.57 -2.17 -14.08
CA MET A 27 -0.60 -1.27 -14.70
C MET A 27 0.62 -2.00 -15.24
N GLN A 28 1.15 -2.97 -14.49
CA GLN A 28 2.37 -3.70 -14.87
C GLN A 28 2.10 -4.84 -15.86
N HIS A 29 1.04 -5.60 -15.62
CA HIS A 29 0.80 -6.86 -16.32
C HIS A 29 -0.29 -6.82 -17.38
N GLY A 30 -1.08 -5.75 -17.41
CA GLY A 30 -2.25 -5.60 -18.26
C GLY A 30 -3.50 -6.22 -17.66
N LEU A 31 -4.66 -5.65 -18.02
CA LEU A 31 -5.96 -6.02 -17.47
C LEU A 31 -6.30 -7.50 -17.67
N ARG A 32 -6.13 -8.03 -18.90
CA ARG A 32 -6.45 -9.43 -19.21
C ARG A 32 -5.66 -10.43 -18.37
N SER A 33 -4.36 -10.19 -18.20
CA SER A 33 -3.47 -11.05 -17.41
C SER A 33 -3.82 -11.02 -15.93
N ALA A 34 -4.31 -9.88 -15.43
CA ALA A 34 -4.64 -9.68 -14.03
C ALA A 34 -6.02 -10.25 -13.64
N LEU A 35 -7.01 -10.15 -14.53
CA LEU A 35 -8.39 -10.54 -14.24
C LEU A 35 -8.59 -12.05 -14.05
N LYS A 36 -7.93 -12.90 -14.86
CA LYS A 36 -8.14 -14.36 -14.76
C LYS A 36 -7.67 -14.92 -13.40
N PRO A 37 -6.44 -14.63 -12.92
CA PRO A 37 -6.04 -15.00 -11.56
C PRO A 37 -6.95 -14.41 -10.50
N LEU A 38 -7.35 -13.13 -10.63
CA LEU A 38 -8.26 -12.49 -9.66
C LEU A 38 -9.60 -13.22 -9.56
N SER A 39 -10.19 -13.57 -10.71
CA SER A 39 -11.45 -14.32 -10.75
C SER A 39 -11.31 -15.66 -10.03
N LYS A 40 -10.24 -16.41 -10.31
CA LYS A 40 -9.98 -17.70 -9.65
C LYS A 40 -9.76 -17.57 -8.15
N MET A 41 -9.06 -16.53 -7.70
CA MET A 41 -8.91 -16.25 -6.27
C MET A 41 -10.26 -16.04 -5.56
N LEU A 42 -11.28 -15.55 -6.28
CA LEU A 42 -12.60 -15.27 -5.74
C LEU A 42 -13.59 -16.44 -5.89
N THR A 43 -13.42 -17.30 -6.90
CA THR A 43 -14.38 -18.36 -7.23
C THR A 43 -13.92 -19.77 -6.86
N ASP A 44 -12.61 -20.00 -6.68
CA ASP A 44 -12.05 -21.33 -6.48
C ASP A 44 -11.11 -21.40 -5.27
N ILE A 45 -11.66 -21.77 -4.12
CA ILE A 45 -10.93 -21.90 -2.85
C ILE A 45 -9.91 -23.05 -2.92
N GLY A 46 -10.22 -24.12 -3.65
CA GLY A 46 -9.35 -25.30 -3.79
C GLY A 46 -8.08 -24.95 -4.55
N ALA A 47 -8.24 -24.38 -5.74
CA ALA A 47 -7.13 -23.88 -6.55
C ALA A 47 -6.32 -22.82 -5.81
N MET A 48 -6.98 -21.91 -5.09
CA MET A 48 -6.29 -20.89 -4.31
C MET A 48 -5.44 -21.49 -3.19
N ARG A 49 -5.89 -22.57 -2.54
CA ARG A 49 -5.08 -23.24 -1.48
C ARG A 49 -3.78 -23.80 -2.06
N ILE A 50 -3.85 -24.43 -3.23
CA ILE A 50 -2.69 -25.00 -3.93
C ILE A 50 -1.73 -23.88 -4.34
N ALA A 51 -2.25 -22.86 -5.03
CA ALA A 51 -1.42 -21.77 -5.53
C ALA A 51 -0.81 -20.93 -4.40
N LYS A 52 -1.51 -20.80 -3.26
CA LYS A 52 -0.97 -20.18 -2.04
C LYS A 52 0.20 -20.97 -1.46
N ALA A 53 0.13 -22.30 -1.46
CA ALA A 53 1.21 -23.14 -0.98
C ALA A 53 2.45 -22.97 -1.88
N ASP A 54 2.28 -23.07 -3.21
CA ASP A 54 3.36 -22.89 -4.19
C ASP A 54 4.04 -21.52 -4.04
N LEU A 55 3.27 -20.42 -3.93
CA LEU A 55 3.82 -19.08 -3.74
C LEU A 55 4.54 -18.89 -2.38
N ARG A 56 4.06 -19.55 -1.31
CA ARG A 56 4.70 -19.48 0.01
C ARG A 56 6.08 -20.11 0.02
N GLU A 57 6.28 -21.20 -0.72
CA GLU A 57 7.61 -21.80 -0.93
C GLU A 57 8.60 -20.81 -1.58
N MET A 58 8.10 -19.87 -2.38
CA MET A 58 8.91 -18.80 -2.98
C MET A 58 9.10 -17.58 -2.06
N GLY A 59 8.60 -17.63 -0.82
CA GLY A 59 8.65 -16.51 0.13
C GLY A 59 7.61 -15.41 -0.12
N ILE A 60 6.54 -15.70 -0.87
CA ILE A 60 5.47 -14.74 -1.19
C ILE A 60 4.29 -14.94 -0.23
N GLY A 61 3.65 -13.85 0.20
CA GLY A 61 2.47 -13.91 1.07
C GLY A 61 2.77 -14.26 2.54
N LEU A 62 3.88 -13.72 3.07
CA LEU A 62 4.37 -13.93 4.44
C LEU A 62 4.24 -12.67 5.33
N GLU A 63 3.57 -11.60 4.89
CA GLU A 63 3.43 -10.35 5.64
C GLU A 63 2.58 -10.51 6.90
N TYR A 64 1.62 -11.43 6.94
CA TYR A 64 0.88 -11.72 8.18
C TYR A 64 1.81 -12.09 9.35
N VAL A 65 2.93 -12.76 9.04
CA VAL A 65 3.93 -13.20 10.02
C VAL A 65 5.04 -12.16 10.16
N LEU A 66 5.62 -11.71 9.04
CA LEU A 66 6.79 -10.82 9.03
C LEU A 66 6.42 -9.38 9.39
N SER A 67 5.24 -8.93 8.97
CA SER A 67 4.75 -7.55 9.07
C SER A 67 5.76 -6.53 8.56
N SER A 68 6.53 -6.90 7.52
CA SER A 68 7.72 -6.16 7.09
C SER A 68 7.33 -4.81 6.49
N ARG A 69 6.29 -4.79 5.64
CA ARG A 69 5.80 -3.55 5.02
C ARG A 69 5.25 -2.57 6.05
N SER A 70 4.46 -3.05 7.01
CA SER A 70 3.91 -2.21 8.09
C SER A 70 5.00 -1.64 8.99
N LYS A 71 6.07 -2.39 9.27
CA LYS A 71 7.24 -1.92 10.04
C LYS A 71 7.99 -0.80 9.31
N VAL A 72 8.14 -0.93 7.99
CA VAL A 72 8.75 0.12 7.15
C VAL A 72 7.88 1.37 7.12
N ILE A 73 6.56 1.23 6.94
CA ILE A 73 5.62 2.37 6.95
C ILE A 73 5.71 3.16 8.26
N ALA A 74 5.94 2.45 9.37
CA ALA A 74 6.03 3.06 10.69
C ALA A 74 7.46 3.54 11.06
N ASP A 75 8.43 3.35 10.17
CA ASP A 75 9.88 3.58 10.38
C ASP A 75 10.42 2.87 11.65
N LEU A 76 9.84 1.73 12.04
CA LEU A 76 10.13 1.04 13.31
C LEU A 76 11.28 0.03 13.21
N SER A 77 12.21 0.24 12.28
CA SER A 77 13.31 -0.70 11.99
C SER A 77 14.46 -0.67 13.00
N ASP A 78 14.39 0.15 14.05
CA ASP A 78 15.46 0.24 15.06
C ASP A 78 15.36 -0.90 16.10
N PRO A 79 16.31 -1.85 16.13
CA PRO A 79 16.28 -2.97 17.06
C PRO A 79 16.74 -2.61 18.49
N TYR A 80 17.26 -1.41 18.75
CA TYR A 80 17.98 -1.09 19.99
C TYR A 80 17.13 -0.48 21.13
N SER A 81 15.80 -0.32 20.97
CA SER A 81 14.96 0.37 21.98
C SER A 81 14.33 -0.53 23.06
N ARG A 82 14.98 -1.63 23.48
CA ARG A 82 14.38 -2.61 24.41
C ARG A 82 14.69 -2.34 25.88
N ARG A 83 14.37 -1.16 26.42
CA ARG A 83 14.78 -0.79 27.79
C ARG A 83 13.69 -1.03 28.84
N SER A 84 12.40 -0.90 28.51
CA SER A 84 11.30 -1.05 29.49
C SER A 84 10.16 -2.01 29.08
N TYR A 85 9.33 -2.42 30.05
CA TYR A 85 8.12 -3.24 29.81
C TYR A 85 7.09 -2.50 28.94
N LEU A 86 6.94 -1.19 29.12
CA LEU A 86 6.06 -0.35 28.30
C LEU A 86 6.53 -0.30 26.85
N GLU A 87 7.83 -0.14 26.61
CA GLU A 87 8.41 -0.17 25.26
C GLU A 87 8.18 -1.53 24.58
N ARG A 88 8.36 -2.64 25.32
CA ARG A 88 8.08 -3.99 24.82
C ARG A 88 6.61 -4.16 24.42
N GLY A 89 5.68 -3.68 25.25
CA GLY A 89 4.24 -3.69 24.94
C GLY A 89 3.89 -2.87 23.71
N LEU A 90 4.40 -1.64 23.61
CA LEU A 90 4.19 -0.78 22.43
C LEU A 90 4.78 -1.38 21.15
N GLN A 91 5.95 -2.02 21.25
CA GLN A 91 6.58 -2.71 20.12
C GLN A 91 5.73 -3.90 19.65
N TRP A 92 5.27 -4.73 20.59
CA TRP A 92 4.38 -5.86 20.28
C TRP A 92 3.08 -5.38 19.62
N SER A 93 2.45 -4.36 20.20
CA SER A 93 1.23 -3.75 19.65
C SER A 93 1.47 -3.21 18.25
N SER A 94 2.59 -2.51 18.02
CA SER A 94 2.95 -2.00 16.70
C SER A 94 3.19 -3.14 15.70
N GLN A 95 3.82 -4.24 16.11
CA GLN A 95 4.02 -5.40 15.25
C GLN A 95 2.68 -6.06 14.86
N LYS A 96 1.73 -6.12 15.78
CA LYS A 96 0.40 -6.70 15.54
C LYS A 96 -0.57 -5.72 14.87
N PHE A 97 -0.31 -4.41 14.95
CA PHE A 97 -1.19 -3.39 14.39
C PHE A 97 -1.45 -3.58 12.89
N GLY A 98 -0.44 -3.97 12.12
CA GLY A 98 -0.61 -4.32 10.71
C GLY A 98 -1.62 -5.46 10.47
N ASN A 99 -1.80 -6.38 11.42
CA ASN A 99 -2.84 -7.41 11.36
C ASN A 99 -4.20 -6.87 11.82
N PHE A 100 -4.24 -6.00 12.83
CA PHE A 100 -5.48 -5.40 13.33
C PHE A 100 -6.11 -4.43 12.32
N THR A 101 -5.30 -3.74 11.53
CA THR A 101 -5.77 -2.90 10.42
C THR A 101 -6.14 -3.72 9.18
N LEU A 102 -5.85 -5.03 9.16
CA LEU A 102 -5.91 -5.93 8.00
C LEU A 102 -4.89 -5.63 6.89
N MET A 103 -3.92 -4.75 7.14
CA MET A 103 -2.97 -4.31 6.13
C MET A 103 -2.03 -5.44 5.67
N ASN A 104 -1.62 -6.29 6.60
CA ASN A 104 -0.73 -7.41 6.30
C ASN A 104 -1.46 -8.45 5.44
N GLN A 105 -2.72 -8.75 5.75
CA GLN A 105 -3.59 -9.63 4.97
C GLN A 105 -3.86 -9.05 3.58
N TYR A 106 -4.16 -7.75 3.49
CA TYR A 106 -4.30 -7.05 2.22
C TYR A 106 -3.03 -7.13 1.38
N THR A 107 -1.86 -6.88 1.99
CA THR A 107 -0.58 -6.96 1.31
C THR A 107 -0.27 -8.40 0.86
N ASP A 108 -0.57 -9.41 1.67
CA ASP A 108 -0.43 -10.82 1.29
C ASP A 108 -1.31 -11.16 0.09
N THR A 109 -2.58 -10.75 0.09
CA THR A 109 -3.48 -10.96 -1.05
C THR A 109 -2.95 -10.28 -2.32
N MET A 110 -2.47 -9.04 -2.22
CA MET A 110 -1.89 -8.32 -3.35
C MET A 110 -0.62 -8.98 -3.88
N LYS A 111 0.26 -9.45 -2.99
CA LYS A 111 1.50 -10.16 -3.35
C LYS A 111 1.20 -11.52 -3.98
N MET A 112 0.23 -12.25 -3.42
CA MET A 112 -0.23 -13.51 -3.98
C MET A 112 -0.82 -13.30 -5.38
N TRP A 113 -1.73 -12.34 -5.54
CA TRP A 113 -2.33 -12.04 -6.85
C TRP A 113 -1.27 -11.70 -7.90
N SER A 114 -0.32 -10.83 -7.54
CA SER A 114 0.80 -10.48 -8.42
C SER A 114 1.65 -11.71 -8.75
N GLY A 115 1.98 -12.54 -7.75
CA GLY A 115 2.76 -13.75 -7.93
C GLY A 115 2.11 -14.74 -8.89
N LEU A 116 0.79 -14.95 -8.78
CA LEU A 116 0.03 -15.80 -9.69
C LEU A 116 0.05 -15.29 -11.13
N ILE A 117 -0.05 -13.97 -11.31
CA ILE A 117 0.02 -13.35 -12.64
C ILE A 117 1.40 -13.62 -13.25
N THR A 118 2.48 -13.31 -12.52
CA THR A 118 3.86 -13.43 -13.01
C THR A 118 4.20 -14.88 -13.32
N GLN A 119 3.91 -15.78 -12.38
CA GLN A 119 4.08 -17.22 -12.54
C GLN A 119 3.36 -17.73 -13.79
N SER A 120 2.06 -17.42 -13.92
CA SER A 120 1.28 -17.85 -15.08
C SER A 120 1.85 -17.30 -16.38
N LYS A 121 2.38 -16.07 -16.40
CA LYS A 121 2.97 -15.47 -17.60
C LYS A 121 4.29 -16.13 -17.99
N VAL A 122 5.16 -16.40 -17.02
CA VAL A 122 6.43 -17.10 -17.26
C VAL A 122 6.18 -18.51 -17.79
N LEU A 123 5.28 -19.26 -17.14
CA LEU A 123 4.96 -20.63 -17.53
C LEU A 123 4.25 -20.69 -18.90
N LYS A 124 3.35 -19.75 -19.20
CA LYS A 124 2.76 -19.64 -20.55
C LYS A 124 3.81 -19.32 -21.61
N ALA A 125 4.73 -18.40 -21.32
CA ALA A 125 5.82 -18.07 -22.24
C ALA A 125 6.74 -19.27 -22.50
N ALA A 126 7.04 -20.04 -21.45
CA ALA A 126 7.82 -21.28 -21.55
C ALA A 126 7.12 -22.32 -22.45
N ASN A 127 5.82 -22.57 -22.22
CA ASN A 127 5.03 -23.49 -23.04
C ASN A 127 4.90 -23.02 -24.50
N THR A 128 4.75 -21.72 -24.76
CA THR A 128 4.69 -21.18 -26.13
C THR A 128 5.98 -21.48 -26.89
N LEU A 129 7.15 -21.24 -26.29
CA LEU A 129 8.43 -21.52 -26.94
C LEU A 129 8.67 -23.01 -27.14
N ASP A 130 8.29 -23.82 -26.17
CA ASP A 130 8.40 -25.28 -26.25
C ASP A 130 7.51 -25.88 -27.36
N ALA A 131 6.32 -25.32 -27.56
CA ALA A 131 5.43 -25.68 -28.67
C ALA A 131 5.89 -25.15 -30.04
N GLY A 132 7.07 -24.53 -30.14
CA GLY A 132 7.60 -23.96 -31.38
C GLY A 132 7.03 -22.59 -31.77
N GLY A 133 6.27 -21.96 -30.88
CA GLY A 133 5.80 -20.59 -31.03
C GLY A 133 6.90 -19.55 -30.80
N SER A 134 6.58 -18.28 -31.07
CA SER A 134 7.48 -17.15 -30.82
C SER A 134 6.88 -16.16 -29.83
N LEU A 135 7.74 -15.50 -29.05
CA LEU A 135 7.34 -14.44 -28.14
C LEU A 135 7.55 -13.07 -28.80
N SER A 136 6.69 -12.11 -28.47
CA SER A 136 6.90 -10.75 -28.94
C SER A 136 8.16 -10.13 -28.32
N LYS A 137 8.82 -9.20 -29.04
CA LYS A 137 9.98 -8.46 -28.52
C LYS A 137 9.72 -7.80 -27.16
N ARG A 138 8.48 -7.37 -26.94
CA ARG A 138 8.03 -6.74 -25.69
C ARG A 138 7.95 -7.73 -24.54
N GLU A 139 7.46 -8.94 -24.79
CA GLU A 139 7.41 -10.01 -23.79
C GLU A 139 8.81 -10.47 -23.41
N ILE A 140 9.69 -10.67 -24.39
CA ILE A 140 11.11 -11.00 -24.16
C ILE A 140 11.77 -9.93 -23.28
N LYS A 141 11.57 -8.65 -23.60
CA LYS A 141 12.10 -7.54 -22.78
C LYS A 141 11.55 -7.54 -21.36
N LYS A 142 10.25 -7.84 -21.17
CA LYS A 142 9.63 -7.92 -19.83
C LYS A 142 10.19 -9.11 -19.03
N LEU A 143 10.36 -10.28 -19.65
CA LEU A 143 10.92 -11.47 -19.00
C LEU A 143 12.41 -11.27 -18.66
N ALA A 144 13.18 -10.67 -19.56
CA ALA A 144 14.59 -10.34 -19.30
C ALA A 144 14.73 -9.36 -18.13
N HIS A 145 13.80 -8.41 -17.98
CA HIS A 145 13.82 -7.47 -16.85
C HIS A 145 13.71 -8.18 -15.49
N ILE A 146 12.99 -9.32 -15.43
CA ILE A 146 12.87 -10.15 -14.22
C ILE A 146 13.93 -11.25 -14.14
N GLY A 147 14.88 -11.30 -15.09
CA GLY A 147 16.01 -12.23 -15.09
C GLY A 147 15.75 -13.56 -15.81
N ILE A 148 14.73 -13.62 -16.66
CA ILE A 148 14.40 -14.82 -17.45
C ILE A 148 14.67 -14.54 -18.93
N ASP A 149 15.62 -15.28 -19.50
CA ASP A 149 15.88 -15.30 -20.93
C ASP A 149 15.23 -16.51 -21.62
N GLU A 150 15.32 -16.56 -22.95
CA GLU A 150 14.74 -17.66 -23.74
C GLU A 150 15.37 -19.03 -23.43
N SER A 151 16.65 -19.07 -23.06
CA SER A 151 17.32 -20.32 -22.71
C SER A 151 16.76 -20.89 -21.40
N MET A 152 16.50 -20.01 -20.42
CA MET A 152 15.89 -20.34 -19.16
C MET A 152 14.43 -20.77 -19.35
N LEU A 153 13.67 -20.12 -20.24
CA LEU A 153 12.29 -20.50 -20.53
C LEU A 153 12.16 -21.93 -21.03
N LYS A 154 13.09 -22.41 -21.88
CA LYS A 154 13.09 -23.81 -22.34
C LYS A 154 13.28 -24.78 -21.17
N ARG A 155 14.23 -24.48 -20.29
CA ARG A 155 14.46 -25.30 -19.07
C ARG A 155 13.28 -25.25 -18.09
N ILE A 156 12.62 -24.09 -17.98
CA ILE A 156 11.39 -23.92 -17.21
C ILE A 156 10.28 -24.79 -17.81
N ALA A 157 10.14 -24.83 -19.13
CA ALA A 157 9.13 -25.67 -19.80
C ALA A 157 9.33 -27.15 -19.47
N ASP A 158 10.57 -27.63 -19.50
CA ASP A 158 10.89 -29.03 -19.15
C ASP A 158 10.52 -29.37 -17.70
N GLN A 159 10.83 -28.48 -16.75
CA GLN A 159 10.46 -28.67 -15.34
C GLN A 159 8.94 -28.57 -15.15
N PHE A 160 8.28 -27.63 -15.83
CA PHE A 160 6.83 -27.45 -15.78
C PHE A 160 6.07 -28.67 -16.34
N LYS A 161 6.56 -29.31 -17.41
CA LYS A 161 5.94 -30.54 -17.94
C LYS A 161 5.90 -31.70 -16.93
N ARG A 162 6.91 -31.78 -16.06
CA ARG A 162 7.05 -32.87 -15.08
C ARG A 162 6.25 -32.62 -13.81
N HIS A 163 6.30 -31.39 -13.33
CA HIS A 163 5.86 -31.03 -11.98
C HIS A 163 4.74 -30.00 -11.95
N GLY A 164 4.46 -29.34 -13.08
CA GLY A 164 3.50 -28.27 -13.18
C GLY A 164 2.05 -28.75 -13.19
N GLU A 165 1.15 -27.83 -12.86
CA GLU A 165 -0.28 -28.07 -12.81
C GLU A 165 -1.02 -26.88 -13.44
N ASP A 166 -2.07 -27.15 -14.21
CA ASP A 166 -2.94 -26.13 -14.80
C ASP A 166 -4.29 -26.09 -14.07
N LEU A 167 -4.47 -25.08 -13.23
CA LEU A 167 -5.69 -24.85 -12.46
C LEU A 167 -6.68 -23.98 -13.27
N ASP A 168 -7.10 -24.48 -14.44
CA ASP A 168 -7.96 -23.78 -15.41
C ASP A 168 -7.40 -22.40 -15.82
N GLY A 169 -6.21 -22.45 -16.43
CA GLY A 169 -5.41 -21.36 -16.97
C GLY A 169 -4.72 -20.46 -15.93
N MET A 170 -4.74 -20.86 -14.66
CA MET A 170 -3.81 -20.41 -13.63
C MET A 170 -2.74 -21.48 -13.45
N LEU A 171 -1.57 -21.25 -14.04
CA LEU A 171 -0.50 -22.26 -14.03
C LEU A 171 0.23 -22.21 -12.69
N THR A 172 0.43 -23.37 -12.07
CA THR A 172 1.27 -23.54 -10.88
C THR A 172 2.49 -24.36 -11.21
N GLY A 173 3.66 -23.81 -10.86
CA GLY A 173 4.93 -24.43 -11.23
C GLY A 173 5.31 -25.57 -10.31
N HIS A 174 4.86 -25.54 -9.04
CA HIS A 174 5.33 -26.42 -7.97
C HIS A 174 6.85 -26.43 -7.91
N SER A 175 7.45 -25.24 -7.96
CA SER A 175 8.89 -25.07 -8.20
C SER A 175 9.77 -25.81 -7.17
N HIS A 176 9.26 -26.04 -5.96
CA HIS A 176 9.92 -26.82 -4.92
C HIS A 176 10.24 -28.27 -5.33
N LEU A 177 9.48 -28.85 -6.27
CA LEU A 177 9.66 -30.20 -6.80
C LEU A 177 10.66 -30.28 -7.96
N TRP A 178 11.11 -29.14 -8.50
CA TRP A 178 11.95 -29.11 -9.70
C TRP A 178 13.33 -29.72 -9.43
N ASP A 179 13.77 -30.56 -10.37
CA ASP A 179 15.04 -31.30 -10.28
C ASP A 179 16.25 -30.36 -10.46
N ASP A 180 16.09 -29.36 -11.33
CA ASP A 180 17.14 -28.40 -11.66
C ASP A 180 17.11 -27.21 -10.69
N ARG A 181 18.03 -27.23 -9.73
CA ARG A 181 18.17 -26.18 -8.71
C ARG A 181 18.37 -24.79 -9.32
N VAL A 182 19.13 -24.66 -10.40
CA VAL A 182 19.40 -23.35 -11.01
C VAL A 182 18.13 -22.79 -11.62
N VAL A 183 17.36 -23.63 -12.31
CA VAL A 183 16.08 -23.24 -12.93
C VAL A 183 15.07 -22.86 -11.86
N ARG A 184 14.98 -23.65 -10.78
CA ARG A 184 14.14 -23.36 -9.62
C ARG A 184 14.45 -22.01 -8.99
N GLU A 185 15.70 -21.80 -8.59
CA GLU A 185 16.12 -20.55 -7.93
C GLU A 185 15.92 -19.34 -8.86
N THR A 186 16.23 -19.47 -10.15
CA THR A 186 16.01 -18.39 -11.13
C THR A 186 14.53 -18.05 -11.26
N PHE A 187 13.66 -19.07 -11.38
CA PHE A 187 12.22 -18.87 -11.49
C PHE A 187 11.63 -18.23 -10.23
N GLN A 188 11.95 -18.76 -9.05
CA GLN A 188 11.48 -18.21 -7.77
C GLN A 188 11.95 -16.76 -7.57
N ALA A 189 13.23 -16.48 -7.88
CA ALA A 189 13.78 -15.13 -7.79
C ALA A 189 13.08 -14.16 -8.76
N ALA A 190 12.77 -14.61 -9.97
CA ALA A 190 12.07 -13.80 -10.97
C ALA A 190 10.64 -13.45 -10.53
N VAL A 191 9.87 -14.44 -10.04
CA VAL A 191 8.53 -14.19 -9.50
C VAL A 191 8.60 -13.24 -8.30
N LEU A 192 9.52 -13.49 -7.36
CA LEU A 192 9.69 -12.63 -6.19
C LEU A 192 10.12 -11.20 -6.55
N LYS A 193 11.02 -11.04 -7.52
CA LYS A 193 11.48 -9.73 -8.03
C LYS A 193 10.33 -8.94 -8.64
N ASP A 194 9.50 -9.58 -9.46
CA ASP A 194 8.35 -8.95 -10.07
C ASP A 194 7.32 -8.54 -9.02
N VAL A 195 6.96 -9.44 -8.09
CA VAL A 195 6.03 -9.15 -6.99
C VAL A 195 6.48 -7.96 -6.14
N ARG A 196 7.78 -7.85 -5.83
CA ARG A 196 8.35 -6.71 -5.08
C ARG A 196 8.31 -5.40 -5.86
N THR A 197 8.31 -5.48 -7.19
CA THR A 197 8.19 -4.33 -8.09
C THR A 197 6.73 -3.92 -8.28
N THR A 198 5.79 -4.86 -8.27
CA THR A 198 4.35 -4.61 -8.35
C THR A 198 3.78 -4.09 -7.03
N VAL A 199 4.05 -4.80 -5.92
CA VAL A 199 3.58 -4.45 -4.58
C VAL A 199 4.70 -3.75 -3.83
N ILE A 200 4.68 -2.42 -3.91
CA ILE A 200 5.76 -1.55 -3.43
C ILE A 200 5.94 -1.71 -1.93
N THR A 201 7.09 -2.26 -1.56
CA THR A 201 7.63 -2.22 -0.20
C THR A 201 8.80 -1.24 -0.20
N PRO A 202 8.67 -0.07 0.45
CA PRO A 202 9.73 0.94 0.44
C PRO A 202 11.04 0.39 1.01
N GLY A 203 12.16 0.83 0.45
CA GLY A 203 13.50 0.58 0.97
C GLY A 203 14.28 1.87 1.21
N ILE A 204 15.48 1.75 1.77
CA ILE A 204 16.36 2.87 2.10
C ILE A 204 16.70 3.72 0.86
N GLY A 205 16.82 3.09 -0.32
CA GLY A 205 17.09 3.79 -1.59
C GLY A 205 15.91 4.56 -2.18
N ASP A 206 14.72 4.48 -1.58
CA ASP A 206 13.52 5.14 -2.10
C ASP A 206 13.19 6.46 -1.40
N THR A 207 13.88 6.77 -0.30
CA THR A 207 13.59 7.93 0.55
C THR A 207 14.63 9.03 0.37
N PRO A 208 14.23 10.31 0.43
CA PRO A 208 15.17 11.43 0.44
C PRO A 208 16.16 11.35 1.61
N LEU A 209 17.38 11.86 1.41
CA LEU A 209 18.45 11.84 2.41
C LEU A 209 18.04 12.45 3.76
N MET A 210 17.16 13.45 3.78
CA MET A 210 16.65 14.05 5.01
C MET A 210 15.96 13.04 5.95
N MET A 211 15.36 11.97 5.41
CA MET A 211 14.73 10.89 6.19
C MET A 211 15.73 9.94 6.86
N SER A 212 17.03 10.13 6.67
CA SER A 212 18.07 9.38 7.39
C SER A 212 18.25 9.88 8.84
N SER A 213 18.01 11.17 9.09
CA SER A 213 18.14 11.79 10.41
C SER A 213 16.94 11.48 11.32
N GLU A 214 17.15 11.43 12.65
CA GLU A 214 16.04 11.17 13.59
C GLU A 214 14.95 12.25 13.54
N LEU A 215 15.32 13.52 13.38
CA LEU A 215 14.36 14.61 13.21
C LEU A 215 13.58 14.45 11.89
N GLY A 216 14.28 14.11 10.80
CA GLY A 216 13.64 13.86 9.51
C GLY A 216 12.65 12.69 9.55
N LYS A 217 12.99 11.58 10.24
CA LYS A 217 12.07 10.44 10.46
C LYS A 217 10.83 10.83 11.27
N ILE A 218 10.95 11.81 12.17
CA ILE A 218 9.82 12.31 12.96
C ILE A 218 8.90 13.20 12.12
N VAL A 219 9.47 14.13 11.36
CA VAL A 219 8.71 15.09 10.53
C VAL A 219 8.07 14.40 9.33
N MET A 220 8.83 13.54 8.64
CA MET A 220 8.41 12.82 7.43
C MET A 220 7.77 11.46 7.72
N GLN A 221 7.40 11.19 8.97
CA GLN A 221 6.78 9.92 9.36
C GLN A 221 5.55 9.63 8.47
N PHE A 222 5.44 8.39 7.98
CA PHE A 222 4.41 7.91 7.04
C PHE A 222 4.51 8.42 5.59
N LYS A 223 5.47 9.31 5.28
CA LYS A 223 5.63 9.83 3.91
C LYS A 223 6.51 8.94 3.01
N THR A 224 7.22 7.97 3.59
CA THR A 224 8.10 6.99 2.92
C THR A 224 7.43 6.31 1.72
N PHE A 225 6.13 5.98 1.84
CA PHE A 225 5.39 5.31 0.78
C PHE A 225 5.19 6.19 -0.46
N PHE A 226 4.97 7.51 -0.30
CA PHE A 226 4.77 8.41 -1.44
C PHE A 226 6.02 8.53 -2.30
N PHE A 227 7.20 8.62 -1.66
CA PHE A 227 8.48 8.68 -2.37
C PHE A 227 8.78 7.38 -3.13
N ALA A 228 8.60 6.22 -2.47
CA ALA A 228 8.81 4.93 -3.12
C ALA A 228 7.85 4.69 -4.29
N THR A 229 6.59 5.08 -4.13
CA THR A 229 5.55 4.93 -5.14
C THR A 229 5.81 5.81 -6.36
N HIS A 230 6.31 7.04 -6.15
CA HIS A 230 6.66 7.95 -7.23
C HIS A 230 7.86 7.44 -8.04
N ASN A 231 8.98 7.13 -7.37
CA ASN A 231 10.23 6.79 -8.04
C ASN A 231 10.15 5.47 -8.81
N ARG A 232 9.57 4.42 -8.21
CA ARG A 232 9.61 3.08 -8.80
C ARG A 232 8.54 2.83 -9.84
N ALA A 233 7.40 3.52 -9.74
CA ALA A 233 6.20 3.06 -10.44
C ALA A 233 5.45 4.15 -11.21
N LEU A 234 5.65 5.44 -10.90
CA LEU A 234 5.11 6.52 -11.73
C LEU A 234 6.10 6.88 -12.85
N VAL A 235 7.35 7.19 -12.50
CA VAL A 235 8.36 7.62 -13.49
C VAL A 235 8.61 6.56 -14.56
N SER A 236 8.87 5.32 -14.14
CA SER A 236 9.11 4.19 -15.05
C SER A 236 7.89 3.86 -15.91
N GLY A 237 6.69 3.96 -15.34
CA GLY A 237 5.43 3.67 -16.01
C GLY A 237 5.10 4.69 -17.10
N ILE A 238 5.23 5.98 -16.81
CA ILE A 238 5.06 7.07 -17.78
C ILE A 238 6.07 6.93 -18.93
N GLN A 239 7.34 6.66 -18.61
CA GLN A 239 8.39 6.48 -19.62
C GLN A 239 8.13 5.26 -20.53
N SER A 240 7.49 4.22 -20.02
CA SER A 240 7.18 3.01 -20.81
C SER A 240 6.08 3.23 -21.85
N GLY A 241 5.19 4.23 -21.65
CA GLY A 241 4.08 4.54 -22.57
C GLY A 241 3.07 3.40 -22.79
N ASP A 242 3.02 2.41 -21.89
CA ASP A 242 2.18 1.22 -22.03
C ASP A 242 0.69 1.57 -21.86
N ALA A 243 -0.19 1.16 -22.79
CA ALA A 243 -1.64 1.30 -22.62
C ALA A 243 -2.14 0.72 -21.28
N SER A 244 -1.52 -0.37 -20.82
CA SER A 244 -1.82 -1.00 -19.53
C SER A 244 -1.58 -0.04 -18.36
N PHE A 245 -0.52 0.78 -18.44
CA PHE A 245 -0.20 1.79 -17.43
C PHE A 245 -1.32 2.84 -17.34
N TYR A 246 -1.80 3.36 -18.48
CA TYR A 246 -2.85 4.38 -18.50
C TYR A 246 -4.19 3.86 -17.99
N TYR A 247 -4.61 2.65 -18.41
CA TYR A 247 -5.84 2.04 -17.88
C TYR A 247 -5.74 1.79 -16.37
N GLY A 248 -4.59 1.32 -15.91
CA GLY A 248 -4.38 1.14 -14.48
C GLY A 248 -4.31 2.47 -13.73
N ALA A 249 -3.72 3.53 -14.30
CA ALA A 249 -3.72 4.87 -13.69
C ALA A 249 -5.14 5.43 -13.54
N LEU A 250 -5.99 5.28 -14.55
CA LEU A 250 -7.40 5.67 -14.48
C LEU A 250 -8.14 4.90 -13.38
N LEU A 251 -7.95 3.58 -13.32
CA LEU A 251 -8.52 2.76 -12.25
C LEU A 251 -8.00 3.17 -10.88
N GLN A 252 -6.71 3.52 -10.76
CA GLN A 252 -6.10 3.97 -9.51
C GLN A 252 -6.74 5.27 -9.01
N VAL A 253 -7.01 6.22 -9.91
CA VAL A 253 -7.74 7.47 -9.60
C VAL A 253 -9.17 7.16 -9.17
N ALA A 254 -9.89 6.31 -9.90
CA ALA A 254 -11.26 5.91 -9.55
C ALA A 254 -11.33 5.22 -8.17
N LEU A 255 -10.37 4.35 -7.86
CA LEU A 255 -10.24 3.74 -6.53
C LEU A 255 -9.89 4.79 -5.47
N GLY A 256 -9.11 5.81 -5.81
CA GLY A 256 -8.87 6.97 -4.94
C GLY A 256 -10.17 7.70 -4.59
N SER A 257 -11.04 7.92 -5.57
CA SER A 257 -12.36 8.55 -5.34
C SER A 257 -13.23 7.68 -4.43
N LEU A 258 -13.18 6.35 -4.60
CA LEU A 258 -13.84 5.42 -3.68
C LEU A 258 -13.31 5.53 -2.25
N VAL A 259 -11.99 5.66 -2.07
CA VAL A 259 -11.39 5.88 -0.75
C VAL A 259 -11.91 7.16 -0.11
N TYR A 260 -12.00 8.26 -0.86
CA TYR A 260 -12.61 9.50 -0.39
C TYR A 260 -14.02 9.27 0.15
N VAL A 261 -14.88 8.62 -0.65
CA VAL A 261 -16.27 8.33 -0.27
C VAL A 261 -16.33 7.48 1.00
N LEU A 262 -15.53 6.41 1.09
CA LEU A 262 -15.50 5.53 2.26
C LEU A 262 -15.03 6.28 3.51
N LYS A 263 -13.99 7.10 3.40
CA LYS A 263 -13.43 7.88 4.52
C LYS A 263 -14.37 8.99 4.96
N ALA A 264 -15.05 9.66 4.04
CA ALA A 264 -16.06 10.67 4.34
C ALA A 264 -17.24 10.03 5.10
N LYS A 265 -17.76 8.90 4.61
CA LYS A 265 -18.84 8.14 5.25
C LYS A 265 -18.46 7.66 6.66
N MET A 266 -17.27 7.09 6.84
CA MET A 266 -16.80 6.65 8.17
C MET A 266 -16.61 7.80 9.16
N ALA A 267 -16.31 9.00 8.67
CA ALA A 267 -16.16 10.19 9.48
C ALA A 267 -17.48 10.93 9.72
N GLY A 268 -18.61 10.43 9.22
CA GLY A 268 -19.91 11.12 9.29
C GLY A 268 -19.94 12.46 8.55
N ARG A 269 -19.07 12.64 7.55
CA ARG A 269 -19.00 13.89 6.75
C ARG A 269 -19.86 13.77 5.50
N ASP A 270 -20.38 14.92 5.05
CA ASP A 270 -21.05 15.02 3.76
C ASP A 270 -20.09 14.67 2.61
N ILE A 271 -20.64 13.98 1.61
CA ILE A 271 -19.89 13.49 0.45
C ILE A 271 -20.24 14.39 -0.74
N ASN A 272 -19.28 15.16 -1.22
CA ASN A 272 -19.43 15.88 -2.48
C ASN A 272 -19.15 14.91 -3.65
N THR A 273 -20.21 14.51 -4.35
CA THR A 273 -20.19 13.59 -5.48
C THR A 273 -20.05 14.26 -6.84
N GLU A 274 -19.79 15.57 -6.91
CA GLU A 274 -19.52 16.25 -8.16
C GLU A 274 -18.34 15.59 -8.88
N PRO A 275 -18.44 15.31 -10.21
CA PRO A 275 -17.39 14.62 -10.94
C PRO A 275 -16.00 15.26 -10.79
N ALA A 276 -15.94 16.60 -10.80
CA ALA A 276 -14.70 17.33 -10.64
C ALA A 276 -14.08 17.14 -9.24
N ASN A 277 -14.90 17.16 -8.18
CA ASN A 277 -14.45 16.87 -6.83
C ASN A 277 -13.99 15.41 -6.69
N LEU A 278 -14.72 14.46 -7.27
CA LEU A 278 -14.34 13.05 -7.26
C LEU A 278 -13.01 12.80 -7.96
N VAL A 279 -12.73 13.48 -9.09
CA VAL A 279 -11.44 13.38 -9.77
C VAL A 279 -10.32 13.97 -8.93
N LYS A 280 -10.52 15.16 -8.36
CA LYS A 280 -9.53 15.81 -7.48
C LYS A 280 -9.20 14.96 -6.26
N GLU A 281 -10.22 14.50 -5.53
CA GLU A 281 -10.05 13.60 -4.39
C GLU A 281 -9.47 12.26 -4.84
N GLY A 282 -9.84 11.77 -6.02
CA GLY A 282 -9.25 10.59 -6.64
C GLY A 282 -7.75 10.73 -6.86
N LEU A 283 -7.28 11.88 -7.36
CA LEU A 283 -5.86 12.16 -7.54
C LEU A 283 -5.10 12.23 -6.21
N ASP A 284 -5.67 12.84 -5.16
CA ASP A 284 -5.05 12.91 -3.84
C ASP A 284 -5.01 11.54 -3.11
N TRP A 285 -6.10 10.77 -3.20
CA TRP A 285 -6.22 9.46 -2.54
C TRP A 285 -5.56 8.32 -3.30
N SER A 286 -5.40 8.42 -4.61
CA SER A 286 -4.75 7.40 -5.43
C SER A 286 -3.23 7.33 -5.24
N GLY A 287 -2.59 8.38 -4.71
CA GLY A 287 -1.13 8.47 -4.65
C GLY A 287 -0.47 8.70 -6.02
N MET A 288 -1.24 8.98 -7.07
CA MET A 288 -0.73 9.29 -8.42
C MET A 288 0.04 10.61 -8.48
N MET A 289 -0.23 11.54 -7.57
CA MET A 289 0.57 12.76 -7.42
C MET A 289 1.96 12.48 -6.81
N GLY A 290 2.19 11.27 -6.28
CA GLY A 290 3.42 10.93 -5.58
C GLY A 290 3.73 11.93 -4.47
N TRP A 291 5.00 12.37 -4.40
CA TRP A 291 5.43 13.34 -3.40
C TRP A 291 4.95 14.79 -3.69
N LEU A 292 4.50 15.11 -4.91
CA LEU A 292 4.02 16.44 -5.28
C LEU A 292 2.66 16.78 -4.64
N GLY A 293 1.89 15.77 -4.24
CA GLY A 293 0.60 15.97 -3.56
C GLY A 293 0.76 16.68 -2.22
N GLU A 294 1.87 16.46 -1.52
CA GLU A 294 2.10 17.05 -0.20
C GLU A 294 2.30 18.58 -0.24
N PRO A 295 3.22 19.13 -1.05
CA PRO A 295 3.29 20.59 -1.27
C PRO A 295 2.00 21.18 -1.81
N ASN A 296 1.33 20.50 -2.75
CA ASN A 296 0.04 20.96 -3.29
C ASN A 296 -1.00 21.11 -2.18
N ASN A 297 -1.16 20.10 -1.33
CA ASN A 297 -2.17 20.12 -0.27
C ASN A 297 -1.88 21.18 0.80
N VAL A 298 -0.60 21.41 1.12
CA VAL A 298 -0.19 22.52 1.99
C VAL A 298 -0.56 23.85 1.36
N LEU A 299 -0.23 24.05 0.08
CA LEU A 299 -0.54 25.27 -0.66
C LEU A 299 -2.05 25.52 -0.72
N GLU A 300 -2.85 24.49 -0.99
CA GLU A 300 -4.31 24.57 -0.98
C GLU A 300 -4.84 24.97 0.40
N ASN A 301 -4.33 24.35 1.46
CA ASN A 301 -4.78 24.65 2.82
C ASN A 301 -4.42 26.09 3.24
N LEU A 302 -3.22 26.57 2.88
CA LEU A 302 -2.77 27.93 3.19
C LEU A 302 -3.49 29.00 2.35
N SER A 303 -3.82 28.68 1.10
CA SER A 303 -4.47 29.60 0.17
C SER A 303 -5.99 29.54 0.19
N GLY A 304 -6.58 28.69 1.06
CA GLY A 304 -8.02 28.45 1.09
C GLY A 304 -8.57 27.83 -0.21
N GLY A 305 -7.72 27.13 -0.98
CA GLY A 305 -8.07 26.54 -2.27
C GLY A 305 -7.86 27.47 -3.48
N THR A 306 -7.34 28.67 -3.29
CA THR A 306 -7.07 29.64 -4.37
C THR A 306 -5.94 29.18 -5.30
N TYR A 307 -4.98 28.41 -4.77
CA TYR A 307 -3.89 27.82 -5.54
C TYR A 307 -3.83 26.30 -5.30
N GLY A 308 -3.56 25.52 -6.37
CA GLY A 308 -3.46 24.06 -6.33
C GLY A 308 -4.51 23.35 -7.19
N MET A 309 -4.67 22.04 -7.02
CA MET A 309 -5.67 21.23 -7.72
C MET A 309 -7.09 21.71 -7.48
N SER A 310 -7.40 22.20 -6.27
CA SER A 310 -8.71 22.77 -5.97
C SER A 310 -9.09 23.95 -6.87
N ALA A 311 -8.12 24.80 -7.26
CA ALA A 311 -8.34 25.88 -8.21
C ALA A 311 -8.54 25.37 -9.65
N MET A 312 -7.89 24.26 -10.03
CA MET A 312 -7.98 23.67 -11.37
C MET A 312 -9.30 22.93 -11.61
N PHE A 313 -9.74 22.14 -10.63
CA PHE A 313 -10.94 21.31 -10.75
C PHE A 313 -12.20 22.00 -10.22
N GLY A 314 -12.06 23.10 -9.48
CA GLY A 314 -13.15 23.70 -8.73
C GLY A 314 -13.52 22.86 -7.50
N GLY A 315 -13.86 23.54 -6.41
CA GLY A 315 -14.30 22.92 -5.17
C GLY A 315 -13.39 23.17 -3.97
N PRO A 316 -13.76 22.64 -2.79
CA PRO A 316 -13.05 22.93 -1.54
C PRO A 316 -11.64 22.29 -1.51
N PRO A 317 -10.71 22.75 -0.65
CA PRO A 317 -9.40 22.13 -0.46
C PRO A 317 -9.47 20.61 -0.23
N ALA A 318 -8.44 19.85 -0.61
CA ALA A 318 -8.41 18.40 -0.45
C ALA A 318 -8.82 17.91 0.96
N SER A 319 -9.73 16.94 1.02
CA SER A 319 -10.41 16.50 2.25
C SER A 319 -9.49 15.92 3.32
N ARG A 320 -8.27 15.50 2.95
CA ARG A 320 -7.25 14.91 3.83
C ARG A 320 -6.63 15.92 4.80
N TYR A 321 -6.67 17.22 4.48
CA TYR A 321 -6.00 18.28 5.25
C TYR A 321 -6.95 19.29 5.90
N GLN A 322 -8.24 19.29 5.55
CA GLN A 322 -9.25 20.19 6.11
C GLN A 322 -9.38 20.12 7.65
N SER A 323 -9.03 19.00 8.28
CA SER A 323 -9.15 18.80 9.73
C SER A 323 -7.84 19.01 10.51
N ARG A 324 -6.76 19.48 9.87
CA ARG A 324 -5.44 19.69 10.49
C ARG A 324 -5.08 21.16 10.51
N ASN A 325 -4.71 21.68 11.68
CA ASN A 325 -4.11 23.02 11.81
C ASN A 325 -2.88 23.09 10.90
N GLY A 326 -2.84 24.03 9.94
CA GLY A 326 -1.87 24.05 8.84
C GLY A 326 -0.39 24.01 9.25
N ILE A 327 -0.06 24.50 10.45
CA ILE A 327 1.30 24.43 11.02
C ILE A 327 1.63 23.03 11.58
N GLY A 328 0.66 22.34 12.21
CA GLY A 328 0.84 20.98 12.72
C GLY A 328 0.99 19.93 11.61
N ALA A 329 0.36 20.17 10.45
CA ALA A 329 0.52 19.33 9.26
C ALA A 329 1.94 19.36 8.67
N LEU A 330 2.68 20.46 8.85
CA LEU A 330 4.03 20.65 8.33
C LEU A 330 5.12 20.07 9.22
N LEU A 331 4.97 20.20 10.54
CA LEU A 331 5.99 19.75 11.50
C LEU A 331 5.91 18.24 11.76
N GLY A 332 4.81 17.60 11.36
CA GLY A 332 4.65 16.15 11.37
C GLY A 332 3.93 15.60 12.60
N PRO A 333 3.61 14.30 12.61
CA PRO A 333 2.65 13.70 13.55
C PRO A 333 3.03 13.81 15.04
N THR A 334 4.32 13.94 15.35
CA THR A 334 4.80 14.04 16.74
C THR A 334 4.57 15.44 17.32
N PHE A 335 4.62 16.50 16.51
CA PHE A 335 4.32 17.85 16.97
C PHE A 335 2.81 18.04 17.18
N ASP A 336 1.99 17.45 16.31
CA ASP A 336 0.54 17.36 16.48
C ASP A 336 0.17 16.66 17.80
N LEU A 337 0.85 15.55 18.14
CA LEU A 337 0.70 14.86 19.42
C LEU A 337 1.00 15.77 20.63
N GLY A 338 2.08 16.56 20.56
CA GLY A 338 2.41 17.53 21.61
C GLY A 338 1.36 18.63 21.75
N GLY A 339 0.79 19.10 20.63
CA GLY A 339 -0.32 20.04 20.61
C GLY A 339 -1.59 19.48 21.25
N ASP A 340 -1.95 18.24 20.93
CA ASP A 340 -3.10 17.55 21.55
C ASP A 340 -2.93 17.42 23.08
N ILE A 341 -1.74 17.02 23.56
CA ILE A 341 -1.44 16.92 24.99
C ILE A 341 -1.56 18.29 25.67
N LYS A 342 -1.04 19.36 25.05
CA LYS A 342 -1.13 20.71 25.58
C LYS A 342 -2.59 21.16 25.74
N ASN A 343 -3.45 20.87 24.75
CA ASN A 343 -4.88 21.20 24.84
C ASN A 343 -5.54 20.48 26.03
N ILE A 344 -5.30 19.18 26.19
CA ILE A 344 -5.86 18.39 27.30
C ILE A 344 -5.40 18.96 28.64
N THR A 345 -4.10 19.20 28.82
CA THR A 345 -3.56 19.76 30.07
C THR A 345 -4.15 21.14 30.36
N SER A 346 -4.29 21.99 29.33
CA SER A 346 -4.94 23.29 29.45
C SER A 346 -6.39 23.15 29.94
N GLY A 347 -7.18 22.25 29.36
CA GLY A 347 -8.56 22.05 29.76
C GLY A 347 -8.71 21.50 31.18
N VAL A 348 -7.88 20.53 31.58
CA VAL A 348 -7.86 20.04 32.98
C VAL A 348 -7.53 21.17 33.97
N LEU A 349 -6.51 21.98 33.66
CA LEU A 349 -6.05 23.05 34.56
C LEU A 349 -7.04 24.22 34.64
N ASN A 350 -7.71 24.53 33.53
CA ASN A 350 -8.68 25.63 33.46
C ASN A 350 -10.09 25.20 33.89
N GLY A 351 -10.34 23.90 34.08
CA GLY A 351 -11.67 23.36 34.39
C GLY A 351 -12.64 23.38 33.22
N GLU A 352 -12.16 23.63 31.99
CA GLU A 352 -12.94 23.67 30.76
C GLU A 352 -12.63 22.40 29.97
N PHE A 353 -13.60 21.49 29.91
CA PHE A 353 -13.50 20.26 29.12
C PHE A 353 -14.57 20.30 28.03
N ASP A 354 -14.22 20.84 26.86
CA ASP A 354 -15.12 21.00 25.74
C ASP A 354 -14.90 19.94 24.64
N ASP A 355 -15.64 20.07 23.53
CA ASP A 355 -15.56 19.22 22.34
C ASP A 355 -14.12 19.03 21.80
N ARG A 356 -13.28 20.05 21.94
CA ARG A 356 -11.88 20.06 21.51
C ARG A 356 -11.04 19.17 22.42
N GLU A 357 -11.17 19.28 23.74
CA GLU A 357 -10.42 18.44 24.68
C GLU A 357 -10.84 16.97 24.56
N VAL A 358 -12.15 16.69 24.48
CA VAL A 358 -12.68 15.33 24.27
C VAL A 358 -12.10 14.73 22.99
N ARG A 359 -12.08 15.49 21.90
CA ARG A 359 -11.48 15.06 20.62
C ARG A 359 -9.97 14.86 20.72
N SER A 360 -9.25 15.72 21.46
CA SER A 360 -7.81 15.55 21.68
C SER A 360 -7.53 14.31 22.54
N VAL A 361 -8.30 14.01 23.58
CA VAL A 361 -8.19 12.76 24.36
C VAL A 361 -8.40 11.55 23.44
N ARG A 362 -9.46 11.59 22.63
CA ARG A 362 -9.74 10.52 21.67
C ARG A 362 -8.59 10.31 20.68
N LYS A 363 -7.96 11.39 20.18
CA LYS A 363 -6.78 11.31 19.29
C LYS A 363 -5.55 10.66 19.92
N LEU A 364 -5.46 10.61 21.25
CA LEU A 364 -4.38 9.93 21.96
C LEU A 364 -4.60 8.43 22.10
N LEU A 365 -5.84 7.95 22.03
CA LEU A 365 -6.17 6.54 22.21
C LEU A 365 -5.56 5.68 21.09
N PRO A 366 -4.68 4.72 21.41
CA PRO A 366 -4.22 3.74 20.43
C PRO A 366 -5.41 2.99 19.83
N PHE A 367 -5.30 2.57 18.57
CA PHE A 367 -6.32 1.79 17.85
C PHE A 367 -7.66 2.51 17.57
N GLN A 368 -7.85 3.75 18.05
CA GLN A 368 -9.13 4.45 17.88
C GLN A 368 -9.54 4.67 16.42
N ASN A 369 -8.56 4.79 15.53
CA ASN A 369 -8.78 4.96 14.09
C ASN A 369 -8.97 3.64 13.32
N LEU A 370 -9.05 2.48 13.99
CA LEU A 370 -9.41 1.23 13.34
C LEU A 370 -10.78 1.40 12.69
N PHE A 371 -10.92 0.99 11.44
CA PHE A 371 -12.10 1.33 10.64
C PHE A 371 -13.42 0.77 11.19
N TYR A 372 -13.35 -0.28 12.01
CA TYR A 372 -14.50 -0.87 12.71
C TYR A 372 -14.71 -0.34 14.13
N LEU A 373 -13.70 0.28 14.75
CA LEU A 373 -13.83 0.91 16.08
C LEU A 373 -14.19 2.39 15.99
N SER A 374 -13.64 3.11 15.02
CA SER A 374 -13.84 4.55 14.87
C SER A 374 -15.33 4.94 14.78
N PRO A 375 -16.20 4.22 14.03
CA PRO A 375 -17.63 4.56 14.00
C PRO A 375 -18.32 4.37 15.36
N LEU A 376 -17.92 3.34 16.13
CA LEU A 376 -18.47 3.10 17.47
C LEU A 376 -18.04 4.20 18.45
N LEU A 377 -16.76 4.60 18.39
CA LEU A 377 -16.25 5.69 19.22
C LEU A 377 -16.87 7.04 18.87
N ASN A 378 -17.24 7.29 17.59
CA ASN A 378 -18.00 8.48 17.20
C ASN A 378 -19.36 8.52 17.92
N GLN A 379 -20.08 7.40 17.96
CA GLN A 379 -21.40 7.34 18.62
C GLN A 379 -21.30 7.57 20.13
N VAL A 380 -20.26 7.04 20.77
CA VAL A 380 -20.00 7.29 22.20
C VAL A 380 -19.66 8.76 22.45
N GLU A 381 -18.86 9.39 21.59
CA GLU A 381 -18.54 10.83 21.68
C GLU A 381 -19.80 11.69 21.52
N GLU A 382 -20.69 11.36 20.58
CA GLU A 382 -21.97 12.06 20.41
C GLU A 382 -22.91 11.94 21.62
N GLN A 383 -22.86 10.83 22.37
CA GLN A 383 -23.65 10.65 23.58
C GLN A 383 -23.08 11.35 24.82
N MET A 384 -21.80 11.72 24.79
CA MET A 384 -21.14 12.47 25.88
C MET A 384 -21.29 13.99 25.73
N LYS A 385 -21.81 14.45 24.58
CA LYS A 385 -22.24 15.83 24.34
C LYS A 385 -23.69 15.99 24.78
#